data_AF-A0A1E1J2J9-F1
#
_entry.id   AF-A0A1E1J2J9-F1
#
_cell.length_a   1.000
_cell.length_b   1.000
_cell.length_c   1.000
_cell.angle_alpha   90.00
_cell.angle_beta   90.00
_cell.angle_gamma   90.00
#
_symmetry.space_group_name_H-M   'P 1'
#
loop_
_entity.id
_entity.type
_entity.pdbx_description
1 polymer ?
#
loop_
_entity_poly.entity_id
_entity_poly.type
_entity_poly.pdbx_seq_one_letter_code
_entity_poly.pdbx_strand_id
1 'polypeptide(L)'
;MMLHRARPILNHMGKARYYFTIWCDETLTNSDEHLFLGVQHLKEGVLSFLRRSAMQRTLSRAVDEAEYKAPLAECFSADAVELKVSLHEHHTHLQQLLIPEKLRVFVKDLKEYREDLCAE
;
A
#
# COMPACT_ATOMS: atom_id res chain seq x y z
N MET A 1 5.66 -7.10 6.86
CA MET A 1 5.98 -5.65 6.93
C MET A 1 4.69 -4.87 6.81
N MET A 2 4.45 -3.91 7.71
CA MET A 2 3.19 -3.17 7.80
C MET A 2 3.26 -1.89 6.94
N LEU A 3 2.21 -1.63 6.15
CA LEU A 3 2.09 -0.38 5.39
C LEU A 3 1.97 0.80 6.36
N HIS A 4 2.78 1.84 6.14
CA HIS A 4 2.79 3.03 6.98
C HIS A 4 3.26 4.26 6.18
N ARG A 5 2.92 5.45 6.67
CA ARG A 5 3.49 6.72 6.19
C ARG A 5 3.81 7.65 7.37
N ALA A 6 4.87 8.44 7.22
CA ALA A 6 5.13 9.54 8.14
C ALA A 6 4.34 10.77 7.70
N ARG A 7 3.48 11.31 8.59
CA ARG A 7 2.75 12.55 8.31
C ARG A 7 3.68 13.78 8.45
N PRO A 8 3.41 14.87 7.71
CA PRO A 8 4.12 16.14 7.88
C PRO A 8 4.04 16.66 9.33
N ILE A 9 5.07 17.40 9.75
CA ILE A 9 5.07 18.09 11.04
C ILE A 9 4.31 19.40 10.88
N LEU A 10 3.05 19.43 11.28
CA LEU A 10 2.19 20.63 11.24
C LEU A 10 2.33 21.52 12.49
N ASN A 11 3.53 21.57 13.09
CA ASN A 11 3.73 22.31 14.33
C ASN A 11 4.04 23.78 14.05
N HIS A 12 3.08 24.65 14.36
CA HIS A 12 3.18 26.11 14.33
C HIS A 12 4.26 26.67 15.28
N MET A 13 4.77 25.86 16.22
CA MET A 13 5.85 26.21 17.14
C MET A 13 7.24 25.73 16.69
N GLY A 14 7.39 25.14 15.49
CA GLY A 14 8.70 24.79 14.94
C GLY A 14 9.52 23.75 15.73
N LYS A 15 8.87 22.89 16.54
CA LYS A 15 9.60 21.88 17.34
C LYS A 15 10.20 20.79 16.45
N ALA A 16 11.44 20.41 16.73
CA ALA A 16 12.14 19.33 16.04
C ALA A 16 11.56 17.94 16.36
N ARG A 17 11.53 17.05 15.36
CA ARG A 17 11.17 15.62 15.51
C ARG A 17 12.45 14.78 15.43
N TYR A 18 12.83 14.19 16.55
CA TYR A 18 13.94 13.25 16.63
C TYR A 18 13.42 11.82 16.47
N TYR A 19 14.16 10.98 15.77
CA TYR A 19 13.86 9.56 15.61
C TYR A 19 15.15 8.74 15.65
N PHE A 20 15.06 7.56 16.23
CA PHE A 20 16.10 6.55 16.23
C PHE A 20 15.45 5.24 15.80
N THR A 21 15.93 4.68 14.69
CA THR A 21 15.31 3.53 14.04
C THR A 21 16.27 2.35 14.11
N ILE A 22 15.80 1.21 14.61
CA ILE A 22 16.51 -0.06 14.56
C ILE A 22 15.68 -1.02 13.69
N TRP A 23 16.34 -1.67 12.73
CA TRP A 23 15.79 -2.82 12.02
C TRP A 23 16.50 -4.08 12.50
N CYS A 24 15.72 -5.14 12.73
CA CYS A 24 16.23 -6.45 13.06
C CYS A 24 15.96 -7.37 11.88
N ASP A 25 17.01 -7.85 11.24
CA ASP A 25 16.91 -8.72 10.08
C ASP A 25 16.61 -10.17 10.49
N GLU A 26 15.89 -10.88 9.62
CA GLU A 26 15.64 -12.31 9.73
C GLU A 26 16.06 -13.02 8.44
N THR A 27 16.55 -14.25 8.58
CA THR A 27 17.09 -15.06 7.47
C THR A 27 16.04 -15.52 6.46
N LEU A 28 14.76 -15.52 6.82
CA LEU A 28 13.66 -16.05 6.00
C LEU A 28 12.70 -14.97 5.46
N THR A 29 13.13 -13.71 5.46
CA THR A 29 12.33 -12.63 4.87
C THR A 29 12.27 -12.75 3.34
N ASN A 30 11.12 -12.42 2.75
CA ASN A 30 10.90 -12.42 1.29
C ASN A 30 11.10 -13.79 0.60
N SER A 31 10.84 -14.91 1.27
CA SER A 31 10.64 -16.19 0.57
C SER A 31 9.51 -16.12 -0.47
N ASP A 32 9.47 -17.09 -1.39
CA ASP A 32 8.45 -17.17 -2.45
C ASP A 32 7.01 -17.11 -1.90
N GLU A 33 6.76 -17.73 -0.75
CA GLU A 33 5.47 -17.70 -0.05
C GLU A 33 5.03 -16.28 0.35
N HIS A 34 5.98 -15.35 0.51
CA HIS A 34 5.72 -13.96 0.85
C HIS A 34 5.55 -13.04 -0.36
N LEU A 35 5.99 -13.47 -1.55
CA LEU A 35 6.11 -12.64 -2.74
C LEU A 35 5.07 -12.97 -3.81
N PHE A 36 4.64 -14.23 -3.92
CA PHE A 36 3.80 -14.68 -5.02
C PHE A 36 2.32 -14.80 -4.64
N LEU A 37 1.51 -13.88 -5.17
CA LEU A 37 0.05 -13.95 -5.11
C LEU A 37 -0.48 -14.97 -6.13
N GLY A 38 -0.59 -16.23 -5.72
CA GLY A 38 -1.26 -17.30 -6.48
C GLY A 38 -2.80 -17.27 -6.43
N VAL A 39 -3.44 -18.02 -7.33
CA VAL A 39 -4.91 -18.11 -7.47
C VAL A 39 -5.60 -18.59 -6.18
N GLN A 40 -4.93 -19.43 -5.40
CA GLN A 40 -5.43 -19.91 -4.11
C GLN A 40 -5.69 -18.79 -3.10
N HIS A 41 -5.05 -17.63 -3.27
CA HIS A 41 -5.19 -16.49 -2.38
C HIS A 41 -6.35 -15.56 -2.76
N LEU A 42 -7.01 -15.78 -3.90
CA LEU A 42 -8.10 -14.94 -4.43
C LEU A 42 -9.48 -15.47 -4.02
N LYS A 43 -9.64 -15.94 -2.78
CA LYS A 43 -10.87 -16.58 -2.27
C LYS A 43 -11.43 -15.86 -1.04
N GLU A 44 -12.75 -15.88 -0.86
CA GLU A 44 -13.41 -15.49 0.38
C GLU A 44 -12.85 -16.34 1.55
N GLY A 45 -12.28 -15.68 2.56
CA GLY A 45 -11.65 -16.34 3.72
C GLY A 45 -10.13 -16.16 3.81
N VAL A 46 -9.47 -15.65 2.76
CA VAL A 46 -8.01 -15.39 2.78
C VAL A 46 -7.68 -14.05 3.46
N LEU A 47 -8.68 -13.23 3.79
CA LEU A 47 -8.52 -11.88 4.38
C LEU A 47 -7.71 -11.88 5.68
N SER A 48 -8.01 -12.80 6.60
CA SER A 48 -7.31 -12.93 7.88
C SER A 48 -5.84 -13.31 7.70
N PHE A 49 -5.55 -14.15 6.70
CA PHE A 49 -4.19 -14.50 6.28
C PHE A 49 -3.47 -13.29 5.67
N LEU A 50 -4.09 -12.61 4.69
CA LEU A 50 -3.48 -11.48 3.99
C LEU A 50 -3.12 -10.34 4.93
N ARG A 51 -3.96 -10.06 5.93
CA ARG A 51 -3.69 -9.02 6.95
C ARG A 51 -2.37 -9.21 7.68
N ARG A 52 -1.97 -10.46 7.94
CA ARG A 52 -0.72 -10.80 8.64
C ARG A 52 0.42 -11.15 7.69
N SER A 53 0.11 -11.40 6.42
CA SER A 53 1.08 -11.79 5.41
C SER A 53 1.80 -10.58 4.81
N ALA A 54 3.08 -10.76 4.49
CA ALA A 54 3.85 -9.80 3.71
C ALA A 54 3.38 -9.72 2.25
N MET A 55 2.54 -10.66 1.81
CA MET A 55 1.90 -10.68 0.49
C MET A 55 0.96 -9.49 0.27
N GLN A 56 0.46 -8.84 1.34
CA GLN A 56 -0.33 -7.61 1.23
C GLN A 56 0.37 -6.52 0.39
N ARG A 57 1.71 -6.53 0.34
CA ARG A 57 2.51 -5.58 -0.46
C ARG A 57 2.18 -5.64 -1.95
N THR A 58 1.75 -6.80 -2.48
CA THR A 58 1.39 -6.96 -3.89
C THR A 58 0.08 -6.26 -4.26
N LEU A 59 -0.78 -5.98 -3.27
CA LEU A 59 -2.12 -5.41 -3.47
C LEU A 59 -2.29 -4.03 -2.83
N SER A 60 -1.45 -3.67 -1.87
CA SER A 60 -1.53 -2.44 -1.06
C SER A 60 -1.74 -1.18 -1.89
N ARG A 61 -1.00 -1.00 -3.00
CA ARG A 61 -1.17 0.17 -3.87
C ARG A 61 -2.55 0.27 -4.51
N ALA A 62 -3.18 -0.87 -4.80
CA ALA A 62 -4.51 -0.90 -5.41
C ALA A 62 -5.61 -0.76 -4.35
N VAL A 63 -5.47 -1.41 -3.20
CA VAL A 63 -6.42 -1.31 -2.08
C VAL A 63 -6.41 0.11 -1.50
N ASP A 64 -5.23 0.67 -1.24
CA ASP A 64 -5.02 1.97 -0.61
C ASP A 64 -4.70 3.09 -1.62
N GLU A 65 -5.30 3.02 -2.82
CA GLU A 65 -4.96 3.89 -3.95
C GLU A 65 -4.97 5.40 -3.59
N ALA A 66 -5.99 5.85 -2.85
CA ALA A 66 -6.11 7.25 -2.44
C ALA A 66 -5.00 7.63 -1.45
N GLU A 67 -4.68 6.75 -0.51
CA GLU A 67 -3.64 6.93 0.50
C GLU A 67 -2.23 6.87 -0.08
N TYR A 68 -2.04 6.26 -1.25
CA TYR A 68 -0.80 6.35 -2.02
C TYR A 68 -0.70 7.65 -2.84
N LYS A 69 -1.81 8.14 -3.41
CA LYS A 69 -1.79 9.38 -4.22
C LYS A 69 -1.60 10.64 -3.39
N ALA A 70 -2.26 10.75 -2.24
CA ALA A 70 -2.21 11.97 -1.41
C ALA A 70 -0.77 12.34 -0.97
N PRO A 71 0.05 11.42 -0.43
CA PRO A 71 1.45 11.72 -0.10
C PRO A 71 2.29 12.13 -1.31
N LEU A 72 2.07 11.55 -2.49
CA LEU A 72 2.80 11.95 -3.70
C LEU A 72 2.55 13.43 -4.00
N ALA A 73 1.30 13.88 -3.89
CA ALA A 73 0.95 15.28 -4.04
C ALA A 73 1.48 16.16 -2.88
N GLU A 74 1.60 15.64 -1.66
CA GLU A 74 2.21 16.36 -0.54
C GLU A 74 3.75 16.50 -0.69
N CYS A 75 4.41 15.53 -1.32
CA CYS A 75 5.86 15.51 -1.51
C CYS A 75 6.36 16.52 -2.54
N PHE A 76 5.54 16.86 -3.54
CA PHE A 76 5.91 17.71 -4.66
C PHE A 76 5.02 18.94 -4.71
N SER A 77 5.58 20.07 -5.16
CA SER A 77 4.74 21.23 -5.49
C SER A 77 3.79 20.90 -6.65
N ALA A 78 2.65 21.59 -6.70
CA ALA A 78 1.76 21.51 -7.85
C ALA A 78 2.56 21.76 -9.15
N ASP A 79 2.35 20.92 -10.16
CA ASP A 79 2.99 20.96 -11.49
C ASP A 79 4.46 20.51 -11.61
N ALA A 80 5.07 19.99 -10.54
CA ALA A 80 6.41 19.39 -10.61
C ALA A 80 6.46 18.20 -11.60
N VAL A 81 7.57 18.07 -12.34
CA VAL A 81 7.76 16.96 -13.31
C VAL A 81 7.80 15.62 -12.56
N GLU A 82 8.43 15.60 -11.40
CA GLU A 82 8.58 14.45 -10.52
C GLU A 82 7.23 13.94 -10.01
N LEU A 83 6.29 14.85 -9.75
CA LEU A 83 4.91 14.50 -9.41
C LEU A 83 4.23 13.77 -10.57
N LYS A 84 4.38 14.30 -11.80
CA LYS A 84 3.79 13.69 -13.00
C LYS A 84 4.35 12.30 -13.25
N VAL A 85 5.67 12.12 -13.12
CA VAL A 85 6.34 10.81 -13.24
C VAL A 85 5.83 9.85 -12.17
N SER A 86 5.83 10.26 -10.90
CA SER A 86 5.42 9.39 -9.79
C SER A 86 3.95 8.96 -9.89
N LEU A 87 3.06 9.88 -10.32
CA LEU A 87 1.65 9.56 -10.57
C LEU A 87 1.50 8.63 -11.77
N HIS A 88 2.27 8.84 -12.84
CA HIS A 88 2.25 7.98 -14.01
C HIS A 88 2.70 6.54 -13.68
N GLU A 89 3.77 6.37 -12.89
CA GLU A 89 4.20 5.05 -12.41
C GLU A 89 3.13 4.38 -11.55
N HIS A 90 2.50 5.17 -10.66
CA HIS A 90 1.40 4.68 -9.84
C HIS A 90 0.22 4.20 -10.70
N HIS A 91 -0.23 4.98 -11.69
CA HIS A 91 -1.33 4.59 -12.58
C HIS A 91 -0.96 3.40 -13.46
N THR A 92 0.25 3.38 -14.02
CA THR A 92 0.73 2.27 -14.87
C THR A 92 0.75 0.96 -14.10
N HIS A 93 1.22 0.97 -12.84
CA HIS A 93 1.18 -0.20 -11.99
C HIS A 93 -0.25 -0.72 -11.80
N LEU A 94 -1.20 0.17 -11.48
CA LEU A 94 -2.60 -0.23 -11.28
C LEU A 94 -3.23 -0.76 -12.56
N GLN A 95 -2.97 -0.12 -13.70
CA GLN A 95 -3.46 -0.57 -15.00
C GLN A 95 -2.99 -1.99 -15.31
N GLN A 96 -1.71 -2.31 -15.05
CA GLN A 96 -1.17 -3.65 -15.27
C GLN A 96 -1.70 -4.67 -14.27
N LEU A 97 -1.75 -4.31 -12.99
CA LEU A 97 -2.22 -5.20 -11.92
C LEU A 97 -3.69 -5.59 -12.10
N LEU A 98 -4.54 -4.66 -12.57
CA LEU A 98 -5.98 -4.87 -12.66
C LEU A 98 -6.45 -5.39 -14.02
N ILE A 99 -5.53 -5.78 -14.93
CA ILE A 99 -5.88 -6.47 -16.19
C ILE A 99 -6.67 -7.77 -15.93
N PRO A 100 -6.25 -8.66 -15.01
CA PRO A 100 -6.96 -9.91 -14.79
C PRO A 100 -8.25 -9.68 -14.00
N GLU A 101 -9.38 -10.12 -14.55
CA GLU A 101 -10.71 -9.92 -13.95
C GLU A 101 -10.80 -10.38 -12.49
N LYS A 102 -10.28 -11.59 -12.22
CA LYS A 102 -10.30 -12.16 -10.87
C LYS A 102 -9.59 -11.28 -9.86
N LEU A 103 -8.49 -10.65 -10.27
CA LEU A 103 -7.72 -9.78 -9.39
C LEU A 103 -8.44 -8.46 -9.15
N ARG A 104 -9.08 -7.92 -10.19
CA ARG A 104 -9.91 -6.71 -10.08
C ARG A 104 -11.10 -6.90 -9.14
N VAL A 105 -11.83 -8.00 -9.26
CA VAL A 105 -12.93 -8.36 -8.34
C VAL A 105 -12.38 -8.51 -6.92
N PHE A 106 -11.30 -9.26 -6.74
CA PHE A 106 -10.72 -9.47 -5.42
C PHE A 106 -10.25 -8.17 -4.74
N VAL A 107 -9.65 -7.24 -5.50
CA VAL A 107 -9.26 -5.92 -4.98
C VAL A 107 -10.49 -5.09 -4.57
N LYS A 108 -11.61 -5.23 -5.28
CA LYS A 108 -12.88 -4.57 -4.90
C LYS A 108 -13.38 -5.11 -3.57
N ASP A 109 -13.41 -6.43 -3.40
CA ASP A 109 -13.82 -7.07 -2.14
C ASP A 109 -12.92 -6.64 -0.97
N LEU A 110 -11.61 -6.50 -1.21
CA LEU A 110 -10.66 -5.99 -0.22
C LEU A 110 -10.92 -4.53 0.17
N LYS A 111 -11.32 -3.67 -0.78
CA LYS A 111 -11.67 -2.28 -0.51
C LYS A 111 -12.95 -2.19 0.33
N GLU A 112 -13.96 -2.97 -0.03
CA GLU A 112 -15.24 -3.04 0.71
C GLU A 112 -14.99 -3.52 2.15
N TYR A 113 -14.24 -4.61 2.33
CA TYR A 113 -13.86 -5.11 3.65
C TYR A 113 -13.12 -4.06 4.49
N ARG A 114 -12.26 -3.25 3.88
CA ARG A 114 -11.54 -2.17 4.58
C ARG A 114 -12.49 -1.05 5.02
N GLU A 115 -13.45 -0.69 4.17
CA GLU A 115 -14.47 0.32 4.49
C GLU A 115 -15.33 -0.13 5.67
N ASP A 116 -15.76 -1.40 5.70
CA ASP A 116 -16.48 -1.99 6.83
C ASP A 116 -15.67 -1.89 8.13
N LEU A 117 -14.38 -2.24 8.08
CA LEU A 117 -13.48 -2.12 9.24
C LEU A 117 -13.24 -0.68 9.73
N CYS A 118 -13.42 0.32 8.87
CA CYS A 118 -13.27 1.72 9.24
C CYS A 118 -14.58 2.33 9.76
N ALA A 119 -15.72 1.65 9.55
CA ALA A 119 -17.04 2.08 9.99
C ALA A 119 -17.41 1.56 11.39
N GLU A 120 -16.74 0.51 11.87
CA GLU A 120 -16.80 0.00 13.25
C GLU A 120 -15.95 0.84 14.24
#